data_AF-A0A164MEQ9-F1
#
_entry.id   AF-A0A164MEQ9-F1
#
_cell.length_a   1.000
_cell.length_b   1.000
_cell.length_c   1.000
_cell.angle_alpha   90.00
_cell.angle_beta   90.00
_cell.angle_gamma   90.00
#
_symmetry.space_group_name_H-M   'P 1'
#
loop_
_entity.id
_entity.type
_entity.pdbx_description
1 polymer ?
#
loop_
_entity_poly.entity_id
_entity_poly.type
_entity_poly.pdbx_seq_one_letter_code
_entity_poly.pdbx_strand_id
1 'polypeptide(L)'
;MTDPSGRWRITHRTTPATIADTIDRSRRLDAISQAIDADLDLSGKAVEARDYGRADYHDRVRGLLTGMVTHVPATDAERRQALDALTASADEARQWQGADRATLYMHWDQTRKDLDHDIADVAGVELLLGMVETRDYLIADLDNQVCQLKQQLRERDRRIGDLNDQLAHLEQDRAVPADQIDHTPAPDHRKPDAGSATPPTLPVPVITRPVLPQIGGLDR
;
A
#
# COMPACT_ATOMS: atom_id res chain seq x y z
N MET A 1 11.07 56.79 -7.81
CA MET A 1 10.75 55.67 -8.73
C MET A 1 11.30 54.40 -8.12
N THR A 2 10.51 53.78 -7.26
CA THR A 2 10.77 52.47 -6.65
C THR A 2 9.83 51.49 -7.35
N ASP A 3 10.42 50.51 -8.00
CA ASP A 3 9.72 49.48 -8.77
C ASP A 3 8.87 48.59 -7.84
N PRO A 4 7.52 48.58 -7.96
CA PRO A 4 6.65 47.74 -7.15
C PRO A 4 6.47 46.32 -7.73
N SER A 5 7.19 45.93 -8.78
CA SER A 5 7.05 44.62 -9.44
C SER A 5 8.05 43.54 -8.96
N GLY A 6 8.79 43.83 -7.89
CA GLY A 6 9.71 42.89 -7.27
C GLY A 6 9.00 41.73 -6.53
N ARG A 7 9.08 40.54 -7.13
CA ARG A 7 9.12 39.21 -6.48
C ARG A 7 7.79 38.53 -6.11
N TRP A 8 6.93 38.30 -7.10
CA TRP A 8 6.15 37.05 -7.11
C TRP A 8 7.01 35.94 -7.74
N ARG A 9 8.07 35.52 -7.03
CA ARG A 9 8.66 34.21 -7.34
C ARG A 9 7.72 33.18 -6.76
N ILE A 10 6.85 32.62 -7.60
CA ILE A 10 6.40 31.24 -7.38
C ILE A 10 7.67 30.41 -7.52
N THR A 11 8.42 30.26 -6.42
CA THR A 11 9.46 29.26 -6.36
C THR A 11 8.73 27.93 -6.39
N HIS A 12 8.61 27.34 -7.57
CA HIS A 12 8.35 25.90 -7.67
C HIS A 12 9.41 25.23 -6.79
N ARG A 13 9.00 24.76 -5.61
CA ARG A 13 9.89 23.97 -4.76
C ARG A 13 10.22 22.72 -5.56
N THR A 14 11.49 22.56 -5.89
CA THR A 14 12.00 21.36 -6.56
C THR A 14 12.14 20.18 -5.60
N THR A 15 12.05 20.43 -4.30
CA THR A 15 12.06 19.41 -3.24
C THR A 15 10.64 19.21 -2.68
N PRO A 16 10.15 17.96 -2.59
CA PRO A 16 8.89 17.65 -1.93
C PRO A 16 8.85 18.23 -0.52
N ALA A 17 7.69 18.73 -0.08
CA ALA A 17 7.52 19.18 1.29
C ALA A 17 7.73 18.02 2.27
N THR A 18 8.48 18.26 3.35
CA THR A 18 8.60 17.28 4.43
C THR A 18 7.51 17.49 5.48
N ILE A 19 7.21 16.48 6.29
CA ILE A 19 6.25 16.61 7.41
C ILE A 19 6.66 17.74 8.36
N ALA A 20 7.97 17.92 8.59
CA ALA A 20 8.48 19.01 9.41
C ALA A 20 8.16 20.39 8.78
N ASP A 21 8.34 20.54 7.46
CA ASP A 21 7.95 21.76 6.75
C ASP A 21 6.45 22.04 6.88
N THR A 22 5.61 21.00 6.75
CA THR A 22 4.15 21.10 6.86
C THR A 22 3.73 21.50 8.28
N ILE A 23 4.36 20.92 9.31
CA ILE A 23 4.15 21.29 10.72
C ILE A 23 4.53 22.73 10.97
N ASP A 24 5.73 23.16 10.55
CA ASP A 24 6.18 24.55 10.72
C ASP A 24 5.26 25.54 10.01
N ARG A 25 4.77 25.20 8.82
CA ARG A 25 3.82 26.04 8.08
C ARG A 25 2.44 26.08 8.74
N SER A 26 1.98 24.99 9.34
CA SER A 26 0.77 24.98 10.20
C SER A 26 0.94 25.91 11.40
N ARG A 27 2.10 25.88 12.07
CA ARG A 27 2.40 26.76 13.21
C ARG A 27 2.41 28.23 12.81
N ARG A 28 2.96 28.57 11.65
CA ARG A 28 2.88 29.92 11.08
C ARG A 28 1.45 30.37 10.85
N LEU A 29 0.60 29.49 10.31
CA LEU A 29 -0.81 29.78 10.09
C LEU A 29 -1.56 30.02 11.41
N ASP A 30 -1.24 29.23 12.44
CA ASP A 30 -1.74 29.40 13.81
C ASP A 30 -1.30 30.77 14.38
N ALA A 31 -0.03 31.14 14.23
CA ALA A 31 0.51 32.43 14.67
C ALA A 31 -0.23 33.62 14.02
N ILE A 32 -0.44 33.57 12.70
CA ILE A 32 -1.18 34.62 11.96
C ILE A 32 -2.62 34.68 12.45
N SER A 33 -3.23 33.53 12.74
CA SER A 33 -4.60 33.44 13.23
C SER A 33 -4.74 34.07 14.61
N GLN A 34 -3.81 33.80 15.54
CA GLN A 34 -3.79 34.44 16.85
C GLN A 34 -3.62 35.96 16.74
N ALA A 35 -2.82 36.46 15.79
CA ALA A 35 -2.67 37.89 15.55
C ALA A 35 -3.97 38.53 15.03
N ILE A 36 -4.71 37.85 14.15
CA ILE A 36 -6.03 38.30 13.69
C ILE A 36 -7.02 38.34 14.86
N ASP A 37 -7.03 37.32 15.71
CA ASP A 37 -7.95 37.25 16.85
C ASP A 37 -7.65 38.35 17.89
N ALA A 38 -6.38 38.62 18.15
CA ALA A 38 -5.97 39.72 19.03
C ALA A 38 -6.40 41.10 18.48
N ASP A 39 -6.35 41.33 17.16
CA ASP A 39 -6.86 42.56 16.53
C ASP A 39 -8.39 42.66 16.63
N LEU A 40 -9.10 41.54 16.47
CA LEU A 40 -10.55 41.47 16.57
C LEU A 40 -11.05 41.80 17.98
N ASP A 41 -10.42 41.23 19.01
CA ASP A 41 -10.73 41.49 20.42
C ASP A 41 -10.57 42.98 20.77
N LEU A 42 -9.51 43.62 20.25
CA LEU A 42 -9.28 45.06 20.42
C LEU A 42 -10.33 45.92 19.68
N SER A 43 -10.89 45.42 18.58
CA SER A 43 -11.86 46.15 17.77
C SER A 43 -13.29 46.10 18.34
N GLY A 44 -13.60 45.17 19.26
CA GLY A 44 -14.93 44.96 19.81
C GLY A 44 -16.00 44.58 18.77
N LYS A 45 -15.60 44.20 17.56
CA LYS A 45 -16.51 43.83 16.47
C LYS A 45 -16.96 42.38 16.64
N ALA A 46 -18.20 42.11 16.24
CA ALA A 46 -18.73 40.76 16.21
C ALA A 46 -17.87 39.85 15.31
N VAL A 47 -17.57 38.65 15.80
CA VAL A 47 -16.88 37.57 15.07
C VAL A 47 -17.57 37.37 13.73
N GLU A 48 -16.83 37.58 12.63
CA GLU A 48 -17.39 37.48 11.29
C GLU A 48 -17.51 35.99 10.90
N ALA A 49 -18.42 35.64 9.99
CA ALA A 49 -18.54 34.26 9.46
C ALA A 49 -17.21 33.73 8.89
N ARG A 50 -16.31 34.63 8.48
CA ARG A 50 -14.97 34.33 7.99
C ARG A 50 -14.06 33.74 9.08
N ASP A 51 -14.29 34.05 10.34
CA ASP A 51 -13.47 33.58 11.47
C ASP A 51 -13.86 32.16 11.89
N TYR A 52 -15.14 31.77 11.75
CA TYR A 52 -15.56 30.37 11.89
C TYR A 52 -14.86 29.45 10.89
N GLY A 53 -14.72 29.90 9.63
CA GLY A 53 -13.99 29.13 8.61
C GLY A 53 -12.50 28.96 8.92
N ARG A 54 -11.87 29.92 9.63
CA ARG A 54 -10.47 29.82 10.06
C ARG A 54 -10.28 28.76 11.14
N ALA A 55 -11.10 28.80 12.20
CA ALA A 55 -11.00 27.85 13.31
C ALA A 55 -11.26 26.40 12.84
N ASP A 56 -12.32 26.19 12.06
CA ASP A 56 -12.65 24.89 11.47
C ASP A 56 -11.55 24.37 10.54
N TYR A 57 -10.89 25.25 9.77
CA TYR A 57 -9.75 24.86 8.95
C TYR A 57 -8.56 24.37 9.81
N HIS A 58 -8.23 25.08 10.89
CA HIS A 58 -7.15 24.70 11.80
C HIS A 58 -7.39 23.36 12.47
N ASP A 59 -8.61 23.12 12.95
CA ASP A 59 -8.94 21.85 13.59
C ASP A 59 -8.81 20.69 12.61
N ARG A 60 -9.25 20.86 11.35
CA ARG A 60 -9.06 19.86 10.29
C ARG A 60 -7.59 19.61 9.99
N VAL A 61 -6.79 20.67 9.81
CA VAL A 61 -5.35 20.54 9.53
C VAL A 61 -4.65 19.84 10.68
N ARG A 62 -4.91 20.24 11.93
CA ARG A 62 -4.30 19.63 13.12
C ARG A 62 -4.66 18.14 13.23
N GLY A 63 -5.92 17.80 13.00
CA GLY A 63 -6.37 16.40 12.99
C GLY A 63 -5.66 15.57 11.92
N LEU A 64 -5.53 16.12 10.71
CA LEU A 64 -4.86 15.46 9.60
C LEU A 64 -3.36 15.28 9.85
N LEU A 65 -2.64 16.33 10.29
CA LEU A 65 -1.22 16.24 10.60
C LEU A 65 -0.94 15.29 11.78
N THR A 66 -1.82 15.26 12.78
CA THR A 66 -1.74 14.26 13.86
C THR A 66 -1.86 12.84 13.32
N GLY A 67 -2.79 12.62 12.39
CA GLY A 67 -2.92 11.34 11.67
C GLY A 67 -1.62 10.98 10.95
N MET A 68 -1.07 11.88 10.15
CA MET A 68 0.17 11.61 9.40
C MET A 68 1.35 11.32 10.33
N VAL A 69 1.59 12.17 11.34
CA VAL A 69 2.68 11.97 12.31
C VAL A 69 2.58 10.63 13.03
N THR A 70 1.38 10.13 13.30
CA THR A 70 1.20 8.84 13.98
C THR A 70 1.49 7.63 13.08
N HIS A 71 1.37 7.77 11.76
CA HIS A 71 1.54 6.68 10.80
C HIS A 71 2.93 6.66 10.15
N VAL A 72 3.70 7.75 10.27
CA VAL A 72 5.05 7.84 9.71
C VAL A 72 6.01 6.96 10.51
N PRO A 73 6.83 6.12 9.83
CA PRO A 73 7.83 5.29 10.47
C PRO A 73 8.95 6.17 11.05
N ALA A 74 8.80 6.54 12.32
CA ALA A 74 9.73 7.34 13.09
C ALA A 74 9.82 6.82 14.54
N THR A 75 10.91 7.17 15.22
CA THR A 75 11.09 6.80 16.63
C THR A 75 9.99 7.44 17.49
N ASP A 76 9.65 6.81 18.61
CA ASP A 76 8.65 7.37 19.55
C ASP A 76 9.04 8.77 20.04
N ALA A 77 10.34 9.06 20.15
CA ALA A 77 10.85 10.36 20.54
C ALA A 77 10.59 11.42 19.46
N GLU A 78 10.86 11.10 18.19
CA GLU A 78 10.58 11.99 17.05
C GLU A 78 9.08 12.24 16.88
N ARG A 79 8.24 11.21 17.04
CA ARG A 79 6.78 11.35 17.00
C ARG A 79 6.27 12.25 18.11
N ARG A 80 6.75 12.07 19.35
CA ARG A 80 6.40 12.97 20.46
C ARG A 80 6.84 14.40 20.18
N GLN A 81 8.07 14.60 19.72
CA GLN A 81 8.57 15.92 19.38
C GLN A 81 7.73 16.61 18.29
N ALA A 82 7.28 15.88 17.27
CA ALA A 82 6.42 16.42 16.22
C ALA A 82 5.01 16.77 16.73
N LEU A 83 4.41 15.93 17.58
CA LEU A 83 3.11 16.20 18.21
C LEU A 83 3.19 17.38 19.19
N ASP A 84 4.28 17.47 19.95
CA ASP A 84 4.55 18.60 20.84
C ASP A 84 4.69 19.89 20.00
N ALA A 85 5.35 19.84 18.83
CA ALA A 85 5.45 20.98 17.93
C ALA A 85 4.10 21.43 17.36
N LEU A 86 3.17 20.51 17.09
CA LEU A 86 1.80 20.81 16.62
C LEU A 86 0.93 21.49 17.68
N THR A 87 1.24 21.29 18.96
CA THR A 87 0.48 21.86 20.09
C THR A 87 1.19 23.07 20.71
N ALA A 88 2.49 23.22 20.47
CA ALA A 88 3.28 24.34 20.93
C ALA A 88 2.79 25.64 20.27
N SER A 89 2.32 26.58 21.11
CA SER A 89 1.99 27.92 20.67
C SER A 89 3.17 28.53 19.93
N ALA A 90 2.91 29.11 18.77
CA ALA A 90 3.93 29.73 17.97
C ALA A 90 4.33 31.08 18.59
N ASP A 91 5.51 31.13 19.22
CA ASP A 91 6.16 32.41 19.62
C ASP A 91 6.28 33.40 18.43
N GLU A 92 6.17 32.87 17.22
CA GLU A 92 6.06 33.60 15.95
C GLU A 92 4.89 34.58 15.90
N ALA A 93 3.86 34.48 16.76
CA ALA A 93 2.78 35.47 16.82
C ALA A 93 3.31 36.89 17.07
N ARG A 94 4.46 37.02 17.76
CA ARG A 94 5.12 38.32 18.00
C ARG A 94 5.56 39.01 16.72
N GLN A 95 5.92 38.27 15.67
CA GLN A 95 6.37 38.85 14.40
C GLN A 95 5.23 39.55 13.65
N TRP A 96 3.98 39.20 13.97
CA TRP A 96 2.77 39.74 13.34
C TRP A 96 2.15 40.88 14.14
N GLN A 97 2.72 41.24 15.31
CA GLN A 97 2.23 42.35 16.11
C GLN A 97 2.37 43.67 15.36
N GLY A 98 1.26 44.41 15.25
CA GLY A 98 1.21 45.70 14.55
C GLY A 98 1.10 45.62 13.02
N ALA A 99 1.00 44.42 12.44
CA ALA A 99 0.64 44.27 11.03
C ALA A 99 -0.82 44.71 10.82
N ASP A 100 -1.10 45.34 9.68
CA ASP A 100 -2.48 45.70 9.35
C ASP A 100 -3.32 44.45 9.03
N ARG A 101 -4.64 44.56 9.25
CA ARG A 101 -5.57 43.45 9.07
C ARG A 101 -5.55 42.89 7.65
N ALA A 102 -5.40 43.72 6.62
CA ALA A 102 -5.39 43.26 5.23
C ALA A 102 -4.16 42.38 4.93
N THR A 103 -3.00 42.79 5.46
CA THR A 103 -1.72 42.09 5.40
C THR A 103 -1.82 40.75 6.13
N LEU A 104 -2.42 40.72 7.32
CA LEU A 104 -2.66 39.47 8.06
C LEU A 104 -3.50 38.48 7.25
N TYR A 105 -4.65 38.90 6.69
CA TYR A 105 -5.47 38.00 5.86
C TYR A 105 -4.79 37.56 4.56
N MET A 106 -3.99 38.42 3.94
CA MET A 106 -3.21 38.07 2.76
C MET A 106 -2.18 36.98 3.09
N HIS A 107 -1.41 37.15 4.15
CA HIS A 107 -0.44 36.15 4.60
C HIS A 107 -1.11 34.86 5.07
N TRP A 108 -2.27 34.97 5.73
CA TRP A 108 -3.06 33.80 6.13
C TRP A 108 -3.50 32.99 4.91
N ASP A 109 -4.09 33.63 3.88
CA ASP A 109 -4.58 32.93 2.69
C ASP A 109 -3.44 32.31 1.87
N GLN A 110 -2.30 32.99 1.78
CA GLN A 110 -1.13 32.43 1.11
C GLN A 110 -0.56 31.22 1.88
N THR A 111 -0.39 31.36 3.20
CA THR A 111 0.12 30.27 4.05
C THR A 111 -0.81 29.06 4.01
N ARG A 112 -2.13 29.29 3.96
CA ARG A 112 -3.14 28.25 3.77
C ARG A 112 -2.97 27.50 2.45
N LYS A 113 -2.87 28.21 1.33
CA LYS A 113 -2.69 27.60 0.00
C LYS A 113 -1.42 26.77 -0.08
N ASP A 114 -0.34 27.31 0.46
CA ASP A 114 0.94 26.61 0.53
C ASP A 114 0.81 25.34 1.39
N LEU A 115 0.08 25.41 2.51
CA LEU A 115 -0.14 24.27 3.40
C LEU A 115 -1.01 23.19 2.76
N ASP A 116 -2.07 23.58 2.04
CA ASP A 116 -2.91 22.65 1.28
C ASP A 116 -2.07 21.88 0.23
N HIS A 117 -1.13 22.57 -0.43
CA HIS A 117 -0.22 21.95 -1.40
C HIS A 117 0.73 20.96 -0.71
N ASP A 118 1.36 21.36 0.39
CA ASP A 118 2.26 20.50 1.16
C ASP A 118 1.52 19.26 1.71
N ILE A 119 0.29 19.43 2.22
CA ILE A 119 -0.55 18.33 2.69
C ILE A 119 -0.86 17.36 1.55
N ALA A 120 -1.19 17.87 0.36
CA ALA A 120 -1.46 17.02 -0.80
C ALA A 120 -0.21 16.23 -1.22
N ASP A 121 0.96 16.87 -1.21
CA ASP A 121 2.24 16.22 -1.54
C ASP A 121 2.55 15.09 -0.54
N VAL A 122 2.45 15.35 0.77
CA VAL A 122 2.77 14.35 1.79
C VAL A 122 1.71 13.24 1.84
N ALA A 123 0.41 13.55 1.72
CA ALA A 123 -0.63 12.53 1.65
C ALA A 123 -0.49 11.65 0.40
N GLY A 124 -0.01 12.21 -0.72
CA GLY A 124 0.36 11.46 -1.91
C GLY A 124 1.47 10.43 -1.65
N VAL A 125 2.44 10.77 -0.79
CA VAL A 125 3.50 9.84 -0.38
C VAL A 125 2.95 8.70 0.49
N GLU A 126 2.05 8.97 1.43
CA GLU A 126 1.44 7.92 2.27
C GLU A 126 0.60 6.93 1.44
N LEU A 127 -0.16 7.44 0.45
CA LEU A 127 -0.87 6.59 -0.51
C LEU A 127 0.10 5.66 -1.25
N LEU A 128 1.23 6.20 -1.73
CA LEU A 128 2.26 5.41 -2.41
C LEU A 128 2.90 4.38 -1.47
N LEU A 129 3.11 4.72 -0.20
CA LEU A 129 3.65 3.79 0.80
C LEU A 129 2.69 2.62 1.05
N GLY A 130 1.40 2.88 1.23
CA GLY A 130 0.38 1.83 1.39
C GLY A 130 0.26 0.93 0.14
N MET A 131 0.45 1.49 -1.06
CA MET A 131 0.55 0.71 -2.29
C MET A 131 1.79 -0.19 -2.32
N VAL A 132 2.93 0.25 -1.77
CA VAL A 132 4.15 -0.57 -1.65
C VAL A 132 3.94 -1.70 -0.65
N GLU A 133 3.40 -1.43 0.54
CA GLU A 133 3.10 -2.48 1.53
C GLU A 133 2.15 -3.54 0.97
N THR A 134 1.11 -3.12 0.26
CA THR A 134 0.18 -4.05 -0.40
C THR A 134 0.89 -4.93 -1.44
N ARG A 135 1.85 -4.37 -2.18
CA ARG A 135 2.68 -5.13 -3.13
C ARG A 135 3.61 -6.10 -2.41
N ASP A 136 4.21 -5.71 -1.30
CA ASP A 136 5.10 -6.58 -0.52
C ASP A 136 4.35 -7.79 0.05
N TYR A 137 3.13 -7.59 0.55
CA TYR A 137 2.24 -8.69 0.95
C TYR A 137 1.92 -9.63 -0.21
N LEU A 138 1.59 -9.08 -1.39
CA LEU A 138 1.30 -9.88 -2.58
C LEU A 138 2.53 -10.68 -3.04
N ILE A 139 3.73 -10.08 -3.00
CA ILE A 139 4.99 -10.74 -3.35
C ILE A 139 5.25 -11.89 -2.37
N ALA A 140 5.10 -11.67 -1.07
CA ALA A 140 5.28 -12.71 -0.06
C ALA A 140 4.30 -13.88 -0.23
N ASP A 141 3.04 -13.59 -0.56
CA ASP A 141 2.04 -14.63 -0.85
C ASP A 141 2.41 -15.43 -2.11
N LEU A 142 2.81 -14.76 -3.20
CA LEU A 142 3.27 -15.42 -4.43
C LEU A 142 4.51 -16.28 -4.20
N ASP A 143 5.47 -15.82 -3.39
CA ASP A 143 6.66 -16.60 -3.04
C ASP A 143 6.31 -17.88 -2.28
N ASN A 144 5.34 -17.81 -1.37
CA ASN A 144 4.82 -18.98 -0.66
C ASN A 144 4.15 -19.96 -1.64
N GLN A 145 3.34 -19.48 -2.57
CA GLN A 145 2.72 -20.30 -3.60
C GLN A 145 3.77 -20.98 -4.49
N VAL A 146 4.81 -20.25 -4.92
CA VAL A 146 5.93 -20.80 -5.71
C VAL A 146 6.67 -21.87 -4.90
N CYS A 147 6.88 -21.68 -3.60
CA CYS A 147 7.51 -22.67 -2.74
C CYS A 147 6.70 -23.96 -2.67
N GLN A 148 5.38 -23.85 -2.47
CA GLN A 148 4.46 -25.00 -2.47
C GLN A 148 4.46 -25.74 -3.80
N LEU A 149 4.41 -25.02 -4.93
CA LEU A 149 4.45 -25.62 -6.26
C LEU A 149 5.78 -26.34 -6.51
N LYS A 150 6.92 -25.77 -6.09
CA LYS A 150 8.23 -26.43 -6.17
C LYS A 150 8.26 -27.72 -5.36
N GLN A 151 7.65 -27.74 -4.18
CA GLN A 151 7.56 -28.95 -3.37
C GLN A 151 6.71 -30.04 -4.04
N GLN A 152 5.55 -29.66 -4.59
CA GLN A 152 4.69 -30.58 -5.34
C GLN A 152 5.38 -31.14 -6.59
N LEU A 153 6.17 -30.33 -7.29
CA LEU A 153 6.95 -30.77 -8.44
C LEU A 153 7.97 -31.84 -8.05
N ARG A 154 8.76 -31.59 -6.99
CA ARG A 154 9.74 -32.57 -6.48
C ARG A 154 9.10 -33.88 -6.07
N GLU A 155 7.92 -33.84 -5.48
CA GLU A 155 7.19 -35.04 -5.08
C GLU A 155 6.71 -35.84 -6.28
N ARG A 156 6.23 -35.15 -7.33
CA ARG A 156 5.89 -35.80 -8.59
C ARG A 156 7.10 -36.41 -9.28
N ASP A 157 8.23 -35.71 -9.30
CA ASP A 157 9.47 -36.21 -9.91
C ASP A 157 9.96 -37.49 -9.22
N ARG A 158 9.90 -37.55 -7.87
CA ARG A 158 10.21 -38.78 -7.12
C ARG A 158 9.28 -39.92 -7.50
N ARG A 159 7.97 -39.66 -7.52
CA ARG A 159 6.98 -40.68 -7.85
C ARG A 159 7.15 -41.21 -9.28
N ILE A 160 7.55 -40.36 -10.23
CA ILE A 160 7.88 -40.78 -11.59
C ILE A 160 9.12 -41.67 -11.58
N GLY A 161 10.16 -41.31 -10.81
CA GLY A 161 11.34 -42.15 -10.59
C GLY A 161 10.98 -43.54 -10.07
N ASP A 162 10.21 -43.61 -8.98
CA ASP A 162 9.77 -44.87 -8.37
C ASP A 162 8.98 -45.76 -9.34
N LEU A 163 8.11 -45.15 -10.16
CA LEU A 163 7.32 -45.87 -11.17
C LEU A 163 8.19 -46.38 -12.32
N ASN A 164 9.19 -45.61 -12.76
CA ASN A 164 10.13 -46.05 -13.79
C ASN A 164 10.99 -47.21 -13.31
N ASP A 165 11.44 -47.18 -12.06
CA ASP A 165 12.20 -48.29 -11.46
C ASP A 165 11.35 -49.56 -11.37
N GLN A 166 10.08 -49.44 -10.97
CA GLN A 166 9.14 -50.58 -10.97
C GLN A 166 8.92 -51.15 -12.38
N LEU A 167 8.77 -50.29 -13.40
CA LEU A 167 8.62 -50.72 -14.78
C LEU A 167 9.88 -51.45 -15.28
N ALA A 168 11.07 -50.93 -14.98
CA ALA A 168 12.34 -51.56 -15.34
C ALA A 168 12.49 -52.96 -14.70
N HIS A 169 12.09 -53.11 -13.43
CA HIS A 169 12.08 -54.41 -12.76
C HIS A 169 11.11 -55.40 -13.42
N LEU A 170 9.89 -54.98 -13.75
CA LEU A 170 8.91 -55.83 -14.43
C LEU A 170 9.38 -56.24 -15.84
N GLU A 171 10.05 -55.34 -16.57
CA GLU A 171 10.64 -55.66 -17.87
C GLU A 171 11.79 -56.67 -17.74
N GLN A 172 12.62 -56.55 -16.71
CA GLN A 172 13.69 -57.49 -16.43
C GLN A 172 13.17 -58.87 -16.03
N ASP A 173 12.14 -58.94 -15.17
CA ASP A 173 11.47 -60.20 -14.79
C ASP A 173 10.79 -60.86 -15.99
N ARG A 174 10.25 -60.08 -16.93
CA ARG A 174 9.69 -60.59 -18.18
C ARG A 174 10.74 -61.09 -19.16
N ALA A 175 11.98 -60.58 -19.07
CA ALA A 175 13.10 -60.99 -19.91
C ALA A 175 13.78 -62.30 -19.46
N VAL A 176 13.23 -63.00 -18.45
CA VAL A 176 13.69 -64.35 -18.09
C VAL A 176 13.56 -65.29 -19.30
N PRO A 177 14.62 -66.04 -19.69
CA PRO A 177 14.70 -66.64 -21.01
C PRO A 177 13.67 -67.76 -21.19
N ALA A 178 13.05 -67.79 -22.38
CA ALA A 178 12.24 -68.89 -22.89
C ALA A 178 13.02 -70.21 -23.11
N ASP A 179 14.25 -70.33 -22.62
CA ASP A 179 15.10 -71.53 -22.73
C ASP A 179 14.82 -72.61 -21.65
N GLN A 180 13.76 -72.44 -20.84
CA GLN A 180 13.31 -73.44 -19.85
C GLN A 180 11.90 -74.00 -20.10
N ILE A 181 11.36 -73.86 -21.31
CA ILE A 181 10.11 -74.53 -21.67
C ILE A 181 10.31 -75.31 -22.97
N ASP A 182 11.15 -76.33 -22.90
CA ASP A 182 11.03 -77.47 -23.81
C ASP A 182 10.99 -78.76 -22.99
N HIS A 183 9.78 -79.33 -22.89
CA HIS A 183 9.48 -80.76 -23.02
C HIS A 183 7.98 -81.04 -22.80
N THR A 184 7.22 -81.00 -23.92
CA THR A 184 6.18 -81.98 -24.35
C THR A 184 4.85 -82.15 -23.56
N PRO A 185 3.79 -82.73 -24.18
CA PRO A 185 2.90 -82.18 -25.22
C PRO A 185 1.45 -81.96 -24.72
N ALA A 186 0.64 -81.36 -25.61
CA ALA A 186 -0.79 -81.06 -25.50
C ALA A 186 -1.68 -82.17 -24.88
N PRO A 187 -2.82 -81.77 -24.27
CA PRO A 187 -4.06 -81.98 -25.02
C PRO A 187 -5.10 -80.84 -24.90
N ASP A 188 -5.85 -80.72 -26.00
CA ASP A 188 -7.27 -80.42 -26.15
C ASP A 188 -8.01 -79.34 -25.31
N HIS A 189 -8.56 -78.41 -26.08
CA HIS A 189 -9.92 -77.88 -26.00
C HIS A 189 -10.48 -77.48 -24.62
N ARG A 190 -10.51 -76.16 -24.37
CA ARG A 190 -11.76 -75.46 -23.98
C ARG A 190 -11.62 -73.94 -24.07
N LYS A 191 -12.47 -73.38 -24.92
CA LYS A 191 -12.88 -71.97 -24.93
C LYS A 191 -13.57 -71.67 -23.59
N PRO A 192 -13.29 -70.52 -22.95
CA PRO A 192 -14.43 -69.70 -22.53
C PRO A 192 -14.26 -68.22 -22.84
N ASP A 193 -15.41 -67.57 -22.78
CA ASP A 193 -15.75 -66.29 -23.36
C ASP A 193 -14.95 -65.07 -22.91
N ALA A 194 -14.91 -64.12 -23.84
CA ALA A 194 -14.42 -62.77 -23.69
C ALA A 194 -15.21 -62.01 -22.60
N GLY A 195 -14.63 -61.92 -21.41
CA GLY A 195 -14.96 -60.88 -20.43
C GLY A 195 -14.17 -59.62 -20.75
N SER A 196 -14.77 -58.70 -21.50
CA SER A 196 -14.25 -57.35 -21.74
C SER A 196 -14.21 -56.57 -20.43
N ALA A 197 -13.06 -56.58 -19.73
CA ALA A 197 -12.80 -55.69 -18.61
C ALA A 197 -12.39 -54.31 -19.16
N THR A 198 -13.33 -53.37 -19.08
CA THR A 198 -13.11 -51.94 -19.31
C THR A 198 -12.05 -51.41 -18.32
N PRO A 199 -11.03 -50.66 -18.73
CA PRO A 199 -10.05 -50.09 -17.80
C PRO A 199 -10.72 -49.01 -16.92
N PRO A 200 -10.30 -48.86 -15.64
CA PRO A 200 -10.83 -47.83 -14.78
C PRO A 200 -10.39 -46.44 -15.26
N THR A 201 -11.36 -45.61 -15.62
CA THR A 201 -11.18 -44.19 -15.90
C THR A 201 -10.67 -43.49 -14.63
N LEU A 202 -9.43 -43.02 -14.65
CA LEU A 202 -8.90 -42.14 -13.61
C LEU A 202 -9.65 -40.80 -13.64
N PRO A 203 -10.07 -40.25 -12.50
CA PRO A 203 -10.73 -38.95 -12.45
C PRO A 203 -9.73 -37.86 -12.84
N VAL A 204 -10.07 -37.10 -13.88
CA VAL A 204 -9.37 -35.86 -14.24
C VAL A 204 -9.62 -34.85 -13.11
N PRO A 205 -8.57 -34.28 -12.46
CA PRO A 205 -8.77 -33.24 -11.47
C PRO A 205 -9.37 -32.01 -12.17
N VAL A 206 -10.57 -31.63 -11.75
CA VAL A 206 -11.19 -30.36 -12.13
C VAL A 206 -10.31 -29.25 -11.57
N ILE A 207 -9.54 -28.60 -12.43
CA ILE A 207 -8.86 -27.35 -12.10
C ILE A 207 -9.95 -26.28 -12.07
N THR A 208 -10.50 -26.04 -10.87
CA THR A 208 -11.33 -24.87 -10.61
C THR A 208 -10.45 -23.65 -10.79
N ARG A 209 -10.64 -22.91 -11.89
CA ARG A 209 -10.01 -21.61 -12.09
C ARG A 209 -10.35 -20.72 -10.88
N PRO A 210 -9.37 -20.07 -10.24
CA PRO A 210 -9.67 -19.05 -9.24
C PRO A 210 -10.44 -17.93 -9.94
N VAL A 211 -11.66 -17.68 -9.45
CA VAL A 211 -12.47 -16.52 -9.83
C VAL A 211 -11.75 -15.31 -9.24
N LEU A 212 -11.16 -14.47 -10.10
CA LEU A 212 -10.71 -13.15 -9.66
C LEU A 212 -11.92 -12.37 -9.12
N PRO A 213 -11.79 -11.69 -7.96
CA PRO A 213 -12.83 -10.78 -7.51
C PRO A 213 -12.98 -9.68 -8.56
N GLN A 214 -14.18 -9.56 -9.13
CA GLN A 214 -14.53 -8.40 -9.94
C GLN A 214 -14.50 -7.18 -9.02
N ILE A 215 -13.46 -6.36 -9.18
CA ILE A 215 -13.43 -5.02 -8.60
C ILE A 215 -14.48 -4.23 -9.36
N GLY A 216 -15.61 -3.97 -8.67
CA GLY A 216 -16.74 -3.22 -9.19
C GLY A 216 -16.27 -1.90 -9.79
N GLY A 217 -16.57 -1.73 -11.07
CA GLY A 217 -16.37 -0.48 -11.77
C GLY A 217 -17.19 0.62 -11.10
N LEU A 218 -16.48 1.70 -10.81
CA LEU A 218 -17.01 3.04 -10.65
C LEU A 218 -17.87 3.38 -11.87
N ASP A 219 -19.18 3.37 -11.69
CA ASP A 219 -20.07 4.15 -12.57
C ASP A 219 -19.85 5.64 -12.29
N ARG A 220 -19.57 6.35 -13.37
CA ARG A 220 -19.52 7.81 -13.47
C ARG A 220 -20.92 8.39 -13.57
#